data_AF-A0A2U8W728-F1
#
_entry.id   AF-A0A2U8W728-F1
#
_cell.length_a   1.000
_cell.length_b   1.000
_cell.length_c   1.000
_cell.angle_alpha   90.00
_cell.angle_beta   90.00
_cell.angle_gamma   90.00
#
_symmetry.space_group_name_H-M   'P 1'
#
loop_
_entity.id
_entity.type
_entity.pdbx_description
1 polymer ?
#
loop_
_entity_poly.entity_id
_entity_poly.type
_entity_poly.pdbx_seq_one_letter_code
_entity_poly.pdbx_strand_id
1 'polypeptide(L)'
;MPRKRQRSRAIDPARPTVASLGLRAKLVTEEQDAELRALVERYEQLLCDWEDLSHRALKALSGRSPPRTSTMPLITPEDISTTRRSCLSPRRRLQAWERTNGKCVVCGDRIDGARDRWIIEHIRALELGGADELDNMGPAHEACGREKTRDDHARAAQAKRQKLRHIGAAAPERPLPGSRTSPLKRKLNGTVVPRETQPLSNTVKFSKLWDQSGQGVNHGLVCRPPLAKPIESTSEWPDSNKPRTTETPLTPHAIPSPTTSPAALPASMSGELLLALPIHLAFLFEDCPLLPGEDPSQYEAVLASIVQQVKPRDVVEALWVKDLVGLVWEAKRLRLWRQRIVDQARLQAAEALIKPVLEAQDKSAFQGISEIERKACDLALSWLNGKAAEAATVETLLQGRGLTTADVIAKAFELRLPDLERVDRMVMNADNRRDTLLRGIERRRASLGQSLRAASNDIIDVKPHSADARSVSQLSS
;
A
#
# COMPACT_ATOMS: atom_id res chain seq x y z
N MET A 1 57.70 -21.89 45.27
CA MET A 1 58.02 -21.96 43.82
C MET A 1 57.21 -23.07 43.17
N PRO A 2 56.04 -22.79 42.57
CA PRO A 2 55.35 -23.77 41.74
C PRO A 2 55.75 -23.60 40.26
N ARG A 3 56.13 -24.71 39.63
CA ARG A 3 56.54 -24.78 38.21
C ARG A 3 55.37 -24.37 37.30
N LYS A 4 55.60 -23.38 36.42
CA LYS A 4 54.67 -23.02 35.33
C LYS A 4 54.52 -24.21 34.38
N ARG A 5 53.30 -24.73 34.22
CA ARG A 5 52.95 -25.64 33.11
C ARG A 5 53.07 -24.87 31.79
N GLN A 6 53.86 -25.38 30.84
CA GLN A 6 53.85 -24.92 29.46
C GLN A 6 52.48 -25.25 28.84
N ARG A 7 51.76 -24.22 28.36
CA ARG A 7 50.61 -24.42 27.47
C ARG A 7 51.15 -24.74 26.08
N SER A 8 50.99 -25.98 25.62
CA SER A 8 51.11 -26.31 24.21
C SER A 8 49.92 -25.71 23.46
N ARG A 9 50.18 -24.81 22.49
CA ARG A 9 49.18 -24.39 21.51
C ARG A 9 49.00 -25.54 20.53
N ALA A 10 47.86 -26.23 20.57
CA ALA A 10 47.43 -27.06 19.46
C ALA A 10 47.19 -26.13 18.25
N ILE A 11 47.88 -26.43 17.14
CA ILE A 11 47.63 -25.80 15.84
C ILE A 11 46.32 -26.40 15.35
N ASP A 12 45.25 -25.61 15.42
CA ASP A 12 43.95 -25.95 14.85
C ASP A 12 44.01 -25.72 13.32
N PRO A 13 43.91 -26.76 12.48
CA PRO A 13 44.03 -26.64 11.03
C PRO A 13 42.82 -25.93 10.37
N ALA A 14 41.76 -25.60 11.12
CA ALA A 14 40.56 -24.96 10.60
C ALA A 14 40.58 -23.42 10.62
N ARG A 15 41.65 -22.78 11.11
CA ARG A 15 41.75 -21.32 11.08
C ARG A 15 42.17 -20.84 9.68
N PRO A 16 41.35 -20.03 8.99
CA PRO A 16 41.75 -19.48 7.70
C PRO A 16 43.01 -18.63 7.90
N THR A 17 44.06 -18.95 7.15
CA THR A 17 45.26 -18.14 7.05
C THR A 17 45.04 -17.04 6.02
N VAL A 18 45.80 -15.95 6.08
CA VAL A 18 45.69 -14.85 5.09
C VAL A 18 45.87 -15.38 3.66
N ALA A 19 46.64 -16.45 3.48
CA ALA A 19 46.80 -17.18 2.22
C ALA A 19 45.53 -17.92 1.76
N SER A 20 44.71 -18.48 2.67
CA SER A 20 43.48 -19.19 2.32
C SER A 20 42.30 -18.26 1.98
N LEU A 21 42.41 -16.96 2.27
CA LEU A 21 41.37 -15.96 1.99
C LEU A 21 41.60 -15.17 0.69
N GLY A 22 42.66 -15.46 -0.07
CA GLY A 22 42.96 -14.76 -1.32
C GLY A 22 43.25 -13.26 -1.16
N LEU A 23 43.51 -12.80 0.07
CA LEU A 23 43.75 -11.40 0.38
C LEU A 23 45.20 -11.03 0.08
N ARG A 24 45.41 -9.96 -0.70
CA ARG A 24 46.76 -9.40 -0.92
C ARG A 24 47.26 -8.77 0.38
N ALA A 25 48.14 -9.47 1.09
CA ALA A 25 48.86 -8.90 2.21
C ALA A 25 49.87 -7.86 1.69
N LYS A 26 49.66 -6.58 2.03
CA LYS A 26 50.72 -5.58 1.92
C LYS A 26 51.60 -5.70 3.16
N LEU A 27 52.90 -5.88 2.98
CA LEU A 27 53.86 -5.77 4.08
C LEU A 27 53.87 -4.30 4.52
N VAL A 28 53.39 -4.07 5.73
CA VAL A 28 53.38 -2.76 6.38
C VAL A 28 54.60 -2.70 7.28
N THR A 29 55.29 -1.56 7.32
CA THR A 29 56.44 -1.39 8.23
C THR A 29 55.96 -1.45 9.68
N GLU A 30 56.83 -1.87 10.62
CA GLU A 30 56.45 -1.95 12.05
C GLU A 30 55.95 -0.59 12.60
N GLU A 31 56.48 0.51 12.07
CA GLU A 31 56.08 1.87 12.42
C GLU A 31 54.65 2.20 11.95
N GLN A 32 54.29 1.83 10.72
CA GLN A 32 52.94 2.02 10.18
C GLN A 32 51.91 1.10 10.85
N ASP A 33 52.30 -0.12 11.24
CA ASP A 33 51.43 -1.04 11.98
C ASP A 33 51.16 -0.53 13.42
N ALA A 34 52.17 0.06 14.06
CA ALA A 34 52.03 0.73 15.35
C ALA A 34 51.12 1.98 15.25
N GLU A 35 51.28 2.80 14.21
CA GLU A 35 50.43 3.97 13.96
C GLU A 35 48.97 3.57 13.73
N LEU A 36 48.74 2.51 12.95
CA LEU A 36 47.39 2.02 12.65
C LEU A 36 46.71 1.45 13.91
N ARG A 37 47.45 0.71 14.76
CA ARG A 37 46.92 0.26 16.05
C ARG A 37 46.58 1.41 16.98
N ALA A 38 47.44 2.44 17.06
CA ALA A 38 47.18 3.62 17.87
C ALA A 38 45.95 4.40 17.39
N LEU A 39 45.70 4.46 16.07
CA LEU A 39 44.49 5.04 15.50
C LEU A 39 43.23 4.24 15.82
N VAL A 40 43.31 2.91 15.73
CA VAL A 40 42.19 2.02 16.10
C VAL A 40 41.85 2.17 17.58
N GLU A 41 42.85 2.15 18.46
CA GLU A 41 42.66 2.31 19.91
C GLU A 41 42.07 3.69 20.26
N ARG A 42 42.52 4.76 19.60
CA ARG A 42 41.92 6.09 19.73
C ARG A 42 40.47 6.13 19.26
N TYR A 43 40.15 5.44 18.16
CA TYR A 43 38.79 5.37 17.63
C TYR A 43 37.85 4.60 18.58
N GLU A 44 38.31 3.47 19.12
CA GLU A 44 37.56 2.70 20.13
C GLU A 44 37.32 3.54 21.39
N GLN A 45 38.32 4.31 21.86
CA GLN A 45 38.17 5.21 22.99
C GLN A 45 37.11 6.30 22.72
N LEU A 46 37.11 6.89 21.52
CA LEU A 46 36.10 7.90 21.13
C LEU A 46 34.68 7.33 21.09
N LEU A 47 34.51 6.07 20.69
CA LEU A 47 33.20 5.42 20.72
C LEU A 47 32.70 5.22 22.15
N CYS A 48 33.56 4.73 23.05
CA CYS A 48 33.23 4.58 24.46
C CYS A 48 32.86 5.93 25.10
N ASP A 49 33.63 6.98 24.84
CA ASP A 49 33.38 8.33 25.35
C ASP A 49 32.03 8.88 24.84
N TRP A 50 31.68 8.60 23.58
CA TRP A 50 30.41 9.03 22.99
C TRP A 50 29.21 8.30 23.59
N GLU A 51 29.33 7.00 23.84
CA GLU A 51 28.30 6.19 24.51
C GLU A 51 28.06 6.70 25.94
N ASP A 52 29.12 6.99 26.70
CA ASP A 52 29.04 7.55 28.04
C ASP A 52 28.38 8.95 28.06
N LEU A 53 28.76 9.82 27.12
CA LEU A 53 28.17 11.14 26.98
C LEU A 53 26.66 11.05 26.68
N SER A 54 26.29 10.14 25.77
CA SER A 54 24.91 9.89 25.36
C SER A 54 24.08 9.36 26.52
N HIS A 55 24.61 8.39 27.28
CA HIS A 55 23.94 7.83 28.45
C HIS A 55 23.74 8.89 29.54
N ARG A 56 24.76 9.73 29.80
CA ARG A 56 24.66 10.86 30.73
C ARG A 56 23.64 11.90 30.30
N ALA A 57 23.58 12.24 29.00
CA ALA A 57 22.61 13.18 28.47
C ALA A 57 21.17 12.67 28.63
N LEU A 58 20.93 11.39 28.29
CA LEU A 58 19.61 10.76 28.47
C LEU A 58 19.20 10.69 29.94
N LYS A 59 20.12 10.37 30.85
CA LYS A 59 19.87 10.37 32.29
C LYS A 59 19.60 11.78 32.85
N ALA A 60 20.28 12.80 32.33
CA ALA A 60 20.02 14.20 32.69
C ALA A 60 18.67 14.69 32.18
N LEU A 61 18.20 14.20 31.03
CA LEU A 61 16.87 14.49 30.49
C LEU A 61 15.76 13.76 31.26
N SER A 62 15.96 12.51 31.65
CA SER A 62 14.97 11.74 32.42
C SER A 62 14.80 12.25 33.85
N GLY A 63 15.83 12.87 34.43
CA GLY A 63 15.79 13.49 35.77
C GLY A 63 15.15 14.89 35.81
N ARG A 64 14.85 15.51 34.66
CA ARG A 64 14.15 16.79 34.62
C ARG A 64 12.66 16.56 34.80
N SER A 65 12.11 17.01 35.94
CA SER A 65 10.66 17.25 36.01
C SER A 65 10.28 18.19 34.86
N PRO A 66 9.21 17.89 34.09
CA PRO A 66 8.84 18.73 32.97
C PRO A 66 8.63 20.16 33.47
N PRO A 67 9.13 21.18 32.75
CA PRO A 67 8.73 22.54 33.07
C PRO A 67 7.20 22.57 33.04
N ARG A 68 6.58 23.30 34.00
CA ARG A 68 5.16 23.66 33.92
C ARG A 68 4.98 24.50 32.67
N THR A 69 4.86 23.83 31.54
CA THR A 69 4.52 24.44 30.27
C THR A 69 3.09 24.90 30.42
N SER A 70 2.91 26.22 30.27
CA SER A 70 1.65 26.80 29.84
C SER A 70 1.28 26.14 28.52
N THR A 71 0.64 24.99 28.60
CA THR A 71 0.01 24.29 27.49
C THR A 71 -0.96 25.29 26.88
N MET A 72 -0.68 25.77 25.67
CA MET A 72 -1.75 26.24 24.80
C MET A 72 -2.80 25.15 24.85
N PRO A 73 -4.02 25.40 25.36
CA PRO A 73 -4.99 24.34 25.53
C PRO A 73 -5.20 23.76 24.14
N LEU A 74 -4.77 22.51 23.95
CA LEU A 74 -5.33 21.67 22.91
C LEU A 74 -6.78 21.55 23.33
N ILE A 75 -7.61 22.47 22.85
CA ILE A 75 -9.04 22.24 22.76
C ILE A 75 -9.12 21.07 21.79
N THR A 76 -9.08 19.85 22.31
CA THR A 76 -9.62 18.72 21.59
C THR A 76 -11.10 19.05 21.47
N PRO A 77 -11.61 19.43 20.28
CA PRO A 77 -13.05 19.53 20.15
C PRO A 77 -13.57 18.15 20.51
N GLU A 78 -14.28 18.05 21.64
CA GLU A 78 -14.91 16.81 22.05
C GLU A 78 -15.81 16.40 20.88
N ASP A 79 -15.44 15.30 20.23
CA ASP A 79 -16.22 14.81 19.11
C ASP A 79 -17.54 14.31 19.67
N ILE A 80 -18.58 15.13 19.50
CA ILE A 80 -19.97 14.80 19.79
C ILE A 80 -20.42 13.79 18.73
N SER A 81 -19.82 12.60 18.79
CA SER A 81 -20.14 11.49 17.92
C SER A 81 -21.53 10.95 18.27
N THR A 82 -22.14 10.26 17.31
CA THR A 82 -23.43 9.61 17.53
C THR A 82 -23.26 8.50 18.57
N THR A 83 -23.94 8.60 19.71
CA THR A 83 -23.90 7.55 20.74
C THR A 83 -24.43 6.23 20.17
N ARG A 84 -23.71 5.12 20.38
CA ARG A 84 -24.13 3.79 19.93
C ARG A 84 -25.38 3.35 20.69
N ARG A 85 -26.43 2.98 19.98
CA ARG A 85 -27.65 2.40 20.58
C ARG A 85 -27.35 1.04 21.20
N SER A 86 -27.68 0.86 22.47
CA SER A 86 -27.65 -0.42 23.16
C SER A 86 -29.00 -1.16 23.05
N CYS A 87 -28.98 -2.49 23.13
CA CYS A 87 -30.21 -3.27 23.23
C CYS A 87 -30.88 -3.02 24.60
N LEU A 88 -32.15 -2.67 24.61
CA LEU A 88 -32.89 -2.45 25.85
C LEU A 88 -33.34 -3.78 26.47
N SER A 89 -32.94 -4.03 27.72
CA SER A 89 -33.48 -5.14 28.50
C SER A 89 -34.92 -4.84 28.94
N PRO A 90 -35.76 -5.88 29.18
CA PRO A 90 -37.12 -5.69 29.70
C PRO A 90 -37.17 -4.84 30.98
N ARG A 91 -36.17 -4.98 31.86
CA ARG A 91 -36.01 -4.18 33.09
C ARG A 91 -35.80 -2.69 32.79
N ARG A 92 -34.95 -2.34 31.82
CA ARG A 92 -34.72 -0.94 31.40
C ARG A 92 -35.97 -0.34 30.75
N ARG A 93 -36.74 -1.13 29.99
CA ARG A 93 -38.03 -0.69 29.42
C ARG A 93 -39.04 -0.32 30.52
N LEU A 94 -39.15 -1.16 31.56
CA LEU A 94 -40.03 -0.90 32.69
C LEU A 94 -39.61 0.37 33.46
N GLN A 95 -38.31 0.54 33.73
CA GLN A 95 -37.80 1.73 34.41
C GLN A 95 -38.09 3.03 33.67
N ALA A 96 -37.96 3.04 32.33
CA ALA A 96 -38.30 4.20 31.51
C ALA A 96 -39.82 4.52 31.54
N TRP A 97 -40.66 3.49 31.62
CA TRP A 97 -42.11 3.63 31.76
C TRP A 97 -42.51 4.20 33.12
N GLU A 98 -41.97 3.65 34.21
CA GLU A 98 -42.27 4.07 35.59
C GLU A 98 -41.83 5.51 35.84
N ARG A 99 -40.65 5.91 35.34
CA ARG A 99 -40.13 7.28 35.48
C ARG A 99 -41.07 8.34 34.89
N THR A 100 -41.68 8.02 33.76
CA THR A 100 -42.58 8.93 33.02
C THR A 100 -44.04 8.76 33.40
N ASN A 101 -44.33 7.82 34.32
CA ASN A 101 -45.68 7.45 34.74
C ASN A 101 -46.60 7.09 33.54
N GLY A 102 -46.05 6.37 32.56
CA GLY A 102 -46.76 5.94 31.35
C GLY A 102 -47.22 7.07 30.42
N LYS A 103 -46.59 8.25 30.49
CA LYS A 103 -46.89 9.37 29.59
C LYS A 103 -45.98 9.38 28.38
N CYS A 104 -46.55 9.67 27.21
CA CYS A 104 -45.82 9.80 25.97
C CYS A 104 -44.81 10.96 26.06
N VAL A 105 -43.53 10.68 25.81
CA VAL A 105 -42.48 11.72 25.81
C VAL A 105 -42.55 12.72 24.65
N VAL A 106 -43.43 12.48 23.68
CA VAL A 106 -43.60 13.33 22.48
C VAL A 106 -44.81 14.26 22.63
N CYS A 107 -45.99 13.72 22.94
CA CYS A 107 -47.22 14.52 23.07
C CYS A 107 -47.62 14.84 24.52
N GLY A 108 -47.11 14.09 25.51
CA GLY A 108 -47.42 14.27 26.93
C GLY A 108 -48.66 13.52 27.44
N ASP A 109 -49.46 12.92 26.54
CA ASP A 109 -50.67 12.17 26.90
C ASP A 109 -50.36 10.83 27.56
N ARG A 110 -51.30 10.30 28.35
CA ARG A 110 -51.18 8.97 28.96
C ARG A 110 -51.37 7.87 27.91
N ILE A 111 -50.47 6.89 27.93
CA ILE A 111 -50.52 5.70 27.08
C ILE A 111 -51.19 4.57 27.88
N ASP A 112 -52.19 3.91 27.31
CA ASP A 112 -52.68 2.65 27.87
C ASP A 112 -51.74 1.52 27.42
N GLY A 113 -50.84 1.11 28.32
CA GLY A 113 -49.81 0.12 28.00
C GLY A 113 -50.32 -1.26 27.57
N ALA A 114 -51.60 -1.58 27.79
CA ALA A 114 -52.22 -2.85 27.38
C ALA A 114 -53.00 -2.74 26.06
N ARG A 115 -53.49 -1.55 25.70
CA ARG A 115 -54.33 -1.34 24.50
C ARG A 115 -53.61 -0.60 23.38
N ASP A 116 -52.72 0.33 23.72
CA ASP A 116 -52.02 1.16 22.77
C ASP A 116 -50.67 0.56 22.37
N ARG A 117 -50.31 0.71 21.10
CA ARG A 117 -48.96 0.36 20.63
C ARG A 117 -47.98 1.47 20.97
N TRP A 118 -46.94 1.12 21.71
CA TRP A 118 -45.92 2.07 22.15
C TRP A 118 -44.50 1.51 22.03
N ILE A 119 -43.56 2.42 21.85
CA ILE A 119 -42.13 2.15 21.72
C ILE A 119 -41.33 2.97 22.74
N ILE A 120 -40.09 2.57 23.03
CA ILE A 120 -39.17 3.41 23.78
C ILE A 120 -38.47 4.34 22.81
N GLU A 121 -38.64 5.64 23.02
CA GLU A 121 -38.13 6.71 22.18
C GLU A 121 -37.15 7.58 22.96
N HIS A 122 -36.10 8.06 22.30
CA HIS A 122 -35.13 8.96 22.92
C HIS A 122 -35.62 10.40 22.85
N ILE A 123 -35.69 11.14 23.96
CA ILE A 123 -36.20 12.53 24.00
C ILE A 123 -35.38 13.42 23.05
N ARG A 124 -34.05 13.39 23.18
CA ARG A 124 -33.10 13.87 22.18
C ARG A 124 -32.59 12.68 21.37
N ALA A 125 -32.73 12.72 20.05
CA ALA A 125 -32.22 11.69 19.16
C ALA A 125 -30.71 11.47 19.30
N LEU A 126 -30.27 10.21 19.23
CA LEU A 126 -28.85 9.83 19.27
C LEU A 126 -28.04 10.46 18.12
N GLU A 127 -28.66 10.65 16.94
CA GLU A 127 -28.04 11.31 15.79
C GLU A 127 -27.76 12.81 16.00
N LEU A 128 -28.42 13.41 16.99
CA LEU A 128 -28.30 14.82 17.38
C LEU A 128 -27.55 14.97 18.72
N GLY A 129 -26.73 13.97 19.10
CA GLY A 129 -25.95 13.99 20.33
C GLY A 129 -26.79 13.73 21.59
N GLY A 130 -27.87 12.95 21.47
CA GLY A 130 -28.60 12.41 22.61
C GLY A 130 -27.83 11.26 23.25
N ALA A 131 -27.85 11.17 24.58
CA ALA A 131 -27.25 10.07 25.32
C ALA A 131 -28.16 8.82 25.29
N ASP A 132 -27.56 7.63 25.34
CA ASP A 132 -28.31 6.35 25.42
C ASP A 132 -28.63 5.97 26.88
N GLU A 133 -29.06 6.95 27.67
CA GLU A 133 -29.35 6.85 29.10
C GLU A 133 -30.86 6.90 29.39
N LEU A 134 -31.27 6.34 30.53
CA LEU A 134 -32.69 6.31 30.96
C LEU A 134 -33.30 7.70 31.08
N ASP A 135 -32.48 8.70 31.40
CA ASP A 135 -32.87 10.10 31.52
C ASP A 135 -33.30 10.73 30.19
N ASN A 136 -32.78 10.18 29.09
CA ASN A 136 -33.08 10.60 27.73
C ASN A 136 -34.04 9.63 27.02
N MET A 137 -34.76 8.76 27.74
CA MET A 137 -35.67 7.78 27.14
C MET A 137 -37.03 7.75 27.86
N GLY A 138 -38.08 7.44 27.11
CA GLY A 138 -39.39 7.13 27.68
C GLY A 138 -40.33 6.52 26.66
N PRO A 139 -41.53 6.12 27.09
CA PRO A 139 -42.52 5.54 26.19
C PRO A 139 -43.09 6.60 25.26
N ALA A 140 -43.37 6.22 24.01
CA ALA A 140 -44.06 7.04 23.04
C ALA A 140 -45.05 6.19 22.26
N HIS A 141 -46.19 6.78 21.87
CA HIS A 141 -47.07 6.16 20.89
C HIS A 141 -46.28 5.85 19.62
N GLU A 142 -46.56 4.71 18.97
CA GLU A 142 -45.87 4.31 17.74
C GLU A 142 -45.98 5.39 16.64
N ALA A 143 -47.14 6.03 16.52
CA ALA A 143 -47.37 7.13 15.57
C ALA A 143 -46.50 8.37 15.90
N CYS A 144 -46.48 8.79 17.17
CA CYS A 144 -45.67 9.93 17.62
C CYS A 144 -44.16 9.67 17.45
N GLY A 145 -43.70 8.44 17.74
CA GLY A 145 -42.32 8.04 17.53
C GLY A 145 -41.91 8.05 16.06
N ARG A 146 -42.79 7.60 15.16
CA ARG A 146 -42.56 7.64 13.70
C ARG A 146 -42.41 9.05 13.17
N GLU A 147 -43.29 9.96 13.58
CA GLU A 147 -43.22 11.37 13.19
C GLU A 147 -41.95 12.03 13.72
N LYS A 148 -41.65 11.84 15.01
CA LYS A 148 -40.40 12.35 15.61
C LYS A 148 -39.17 11.81 14.90
N THR A 149 -39.13 10.52 14.56
CA THR A 149 -38.01 9.89 13.85
C THR A 149 -37.76 10.57 12.49
N ARG A 150 -38.83 10.85 11.73
CA ARG A 150 -38.72 11.57 10.44
C ARG A 150 -38.11 12.96 10.64
N ASP A 151 -38.59 13.70 11.61
CA ASP A 151 -38.14 15.07 11.87
C ASP A 151 -36.71 15.11 12.44
N ASP A 152 -36.34 14.15 13.28
CA ASP A 152 -34.98 14.00 13.81
C ASP A 152 -33.97 13.70 12.70
N HIS A 153 -34.28 12.79 11.78
CA HIS A 153 -33.40 12.53 10.63
C HIS A 153 -33.26 13.76 9.73
N ALA A 154 -34.34 14.52 9.52
CA ALA A 154 -34.28 15.76 8.75
C ALA A 154 -33.37 16.80 9.42
N ARG A 155 -33.50 17.00 10.74
CA ARG A 155 -32.63 17.88 11.54
C ARG A 155 -31.18 17.40 11.55
N ALA A 156 -30.94 16.10 11.72
CA ALA A 156 -29.59 15.52 11.71
C ALA A 156 -28.90 15.72 10.35
N ALA A 157 -29.64 15.55 9.25
CA ALA A 157 -29.12 15.82 7.91
C ALA A 157 -28.77 17.30 7.71
N GLN A 158 -29.58 18.23 8.23
CA GLN A 158 -29.28 19.66 8.19
C GLN A 158 -28.03 20.01 9.01
N ALA A 159 -27.92 19.49 10.24
CA ALA A 159 -26.76 19.70 11.11
C ALA A 159 -25.46 19.16 10.46
N LYS A 160 -25.51 17.96 9.86
CA LYS A 160 -24.37 17.38 9.12
C LYS A 160 -23.94 18.26 7.94
N ARG A 161 -24.90 18.78 7.15
CA ARG A 161 -24.62 19.72 6.05
C ARG A 161 -23.98 21.02 6.56
N GLN A 162 -24.45 21.55 7.68
CA GLN A 162 -23.88 22.75 8.29
C GLN A 162 -22.45 22.51 8.78
N LYS A 163 -22.18 21.39 9.47
CA LYS A 163 -20.83 21.00 9.91
C LYS A 163 -19.88 20.87 8.73
N LEU A 164 -20.30 20.19 7.65
CA LEU A 164 -19.50 20.06 6.42
C LEU A 164 -19.15 21.42 5.79
N ARG A 165 -20.10 22.36 5.76
CA ARG A 165 -19.86 23.73 5.27
C ARG A 165 -18.89 24.49 6.18
N HIS A 166 -19.05 24.37 7.50
CA HIS A 166 -18.22 25.07 8.48
C HIS A 166 -16.74 24.62 8.43
N ILE A 167 -16.50 23.32 8.29
CA ILE A 167 -15.13 22.77 8.21
C ILE A 167 -14.52 22.84 6.81
N GLY A 168 -15.23 23.41 5.82
CA GLY A 168 -14.76 23.50 4.43
C GLY A 168 -14.74 22.17 3.66
N ALA A 169 -15.36 21.11 4.18
CA ALA A 169 -15.42 19.79 3.54
C ALA A 169 -16.67 19.60 2.66
N ALA A 170 -17.48 20.63 2.47
CA ALA A 170 -18.64 20.57 1.58
C ALA A 170 -18.19 20.39 0.12
N ALA A 171 -18.80 19.43 -0.58
CA ALA A 171 -18.58 19.26 -2.01
C ALA A 171 -19.07 20.50 -2.78
N PRO A 172 -18.35 20.94 -3.83
CA PRO A 172 -18.77 22.10 -4.61
C PRO A 172 -20.04 21.79 -5.40
N GLU A 173 -21.06 22.67 -5.30
CA GLU A 173 -22.30 22.55 -6.08
C GLU A 173 -22.04 22.69 -7.59
N ARG A 174 -20.99 23.43 -7.97
CA ARG A 174 -20.55 23.64 -9.34
C ARG A 174 -19.10 23.17 -9.47
N PRO A 175 -18.85 21.88 -9.77
CA PRO A 175 -17.50 21.39 -9.96
C PRO A 175 -16.85 22.09 -11.16
N LEU A 176 -15.56 22.38 -11.06
CA LEU A 176 -14.78 22.98 -12.15
C LEU A 176 -14.96 22.17 -13.45
N PRO A 177 -15.30 22.80 -14.59
CA PRO A 177 -15.46 22.09 -15.86
C PRO A 177 -14.20 21.30 -16.24
N GLY A 178 -14.34 20.00 -16.51
CA GLY A 178 -13.22 19.11 -16.84
C GLY A 178 -12.49 18.52 -15.63
N SER A 179 -12.82 18.93 -14.40
CA SER A 179 -12.32 18.30 -13.18
C SER A 179 -12.83 16.86 -13.03
N ARG A 180 -12.20 16.06 -12.16
CA ARG A 180 -12.59 14.67 -11.90
C ARG A 180 -14.03 14.53 -11.38
N THR A 181 -14.55 15.56 -10.72
CA THR A 181 -15.91 15.61 -10.17
C THR A 181 -16.94 16.13 -11.18
N SER A 182 -16.51 16.62 -12.34
CA SER A 182 -17.42 17.06 -13.41
C SER A 182 -17.82 15.91 -14.34
N PRO A 183 -19.05 15.93 -14.90
CA PRO A 183 -19.55 14.89 -15.81
C PRO A 183 -18.86 14.90 -17.19
N LEU A 184 -18.07 15.93 -17.49
CA LEU A 184 -17.34 16.07 -18.75
C LEU A 184 -15.85 15.80 -18.51
N LYS A 185 -15.20 15.08 -19.42
CA LYS A 185 -13.74 14.90 -19.43
C LYS A 185 -13.15 15.43 -20.73
N ARG A 186 -12.01 16.12 -20.63
CA ARG A 186 -11.23 16.52 -21.81
C ARG A 186 -10.24 15.41 -22.15
N LYS A 187 -10.32 14.86 -23.36
CA LYS A 187 -9.36 13.89 -23.90
C LYS A 187 -8.05 14.60 -24.28
N LEU A 188 -6.96 13.83 -24.46
CA LEU A 188 -5.65 14.36 -24.84
C LEU A 188 -5.66 15.06 -26.20
N ASN A 189 -6.58 14.68 -27.09
CA ASN A 189 -6.81 15.32 -28.39
C ASN A 189 -7.64 16.63 -28.29
N GLY A 190 -7.87 17.16 -27.09
CA GLY A 190 -8.63 18.39 -26.86
C GLY A 190 -10.16 18.22 -26.85
N THR A 191 -10.69 17.08 -27.28
CA THR A 191 -12.15 16.85 -27.34
C THR A 191 -12.75 16.71 -25.94
N VAL A 192 -13.83 17.44 -25.67
CA VAL A 192 -14.63 17.28 -24.45
C VAL A 192 -15.68 16.21 -24.70
N VAL A 193 -15.66 15.15 -23.89
CA VAL A 193 -16.57 14.02 -24.03
C VAL A 193 -17.25 13.77 -22.69
N PRO A 194 -18.54 13.34 -22.66
CA PRO A 194 -19.15 12.82 -21.45
C PRO A 194 -18.26 11.75 -20.81
N ARG A 195 -18.05 11.86 -19.51
CA ARG A 195 -17.36 10.84 -18.74
C ARG A 195 -18.33 9.68 -18.56
N GLU A 196 -18.06 8.56 -19.23
CA GLU A 196 -18.77 7.30 -18.96
C GLU A 196 -18.69 6.99 -17.47
N THR A 197 -19.83 7.11 -16.80
CA THR A 197 -19.97 6.76 -15.40
C THR A 197 -19.99 5.24 -15.30
N GLN A 198 -18.83 4.62 -15.15
CA GLN A 198 -18.81 3.39 -14.35
C GLN A 198 -19.23 3.80 -12.94
N PRO A 199 -20.21 3.11 -12.31
CA PRO A 199 -20.63 3.47 -10.97
C PRO A 199 -19.44 3.25 -10.03
N LEU A 200 -18.81 4.36 -9.63
CA LEU A 200 -18.03 4.42 -8.42
C LEU A 200 -19.00 4.05 -7.29
N SER A 201 -18.82 2.85 -6.75
CA SER A 201 -19.44 2.41 -5.51
C SER A 201 -19.38 3.52 -4.45
N ASN A 202 -20.51 3.74 -3.79
CA ASN A 202 -20.79 4.74 -2.76
C ASN A 202 -21.35 6.08 -3.25
N THR A 203 -22.46 6.03 -3.98
CA THR A 203 -23.54 6.99 -3.77
C THR A 203 -24.86 6.24 -3.91
N VAL A 204 -25.71 6.34 -2.88
CA VAL A 204 -27.01 5.66 -2.81
C VAL A 204 -27.85 6.04 -4.03
N LYS A 205 -28.32 5.03 -4.77
CA LYS A 205 -29.23 5.16 -5.91
C LYS A 205 -30.50 5.88 -5.48
N PHE A 206 -30.76 7.05 -6.07
CA PHE A 206 -32.10 7.64 -6.11
C PHE A 206 -32.37 8.14 -7.53
N SER A 207 -32.89 7.25 -8.38
CA SER A 207 -33.70 7.59 -9.55
C SER A 207 -34.07 6.31 -10.31
N LYS A 208 -35.14 5.68 -9.84
CA LYS A 208 -35.99 4.83 -10.68
C LYS A 208 -37.38 4.89 -10.08
N LEU A 209 -38.08 6.01 -10.28
CA LEU A 209 -39.53 6.06 -10.08
C LEU A 209 -40.20 7.32 -10.66
N TRP A 210 -39.94 7.68 -11.91
CA TRP A 210 -40.82 8.62 -12.63
C TRP A 210 -40.93 8.15 -14.08
N ASP A 211 -41.76 7.14 -14.29
CA ASP A 211 -42.37 6.93 -15.60
C ASP A 211 -43.69 6.18 -15.39
N GLN A 212 -44.76 6.95 -15.17
CA GLN A 212 -46.16 6.58 -15.47
C GLN A 212 -47.11 7.73 -15.12
N SER A 213 -48.01 8.00 -16.07
CA SER A 213 -49.09 9.02 -16.09
C SER A 213 -48.59 10.46 -16.28
N GLY A 214 -49.03 11.23 -17.27
CA GLY A 214 -50.18 11.11 -18.16
C GLY A 214 -50.91 12.45 -18.19
N GLN A 215 -50.95 13.07 -19.38
CA GLN A 215 -51.90 14.10 -19.82
C GLN A 215 -51.75 15.52 -19.24
N GLY A 216 -51.65 16.53 -20.13
CA GLY A 216 -51.67 17.93 -19.71
C GLY A 216 -51.21 18.99 -20.73
N VAL A 217 -51.75 18.97 -21.95
CA VAL A 217 -52.18 20.12 -22.80
C VAL A 217 -51.35 21.44 -22.87
N ASN A 218 -50.93 21.78 -24.12
CA ASN A 218 -50.72 23.08 -24.83
C ASN A 218 -50.30 24.37 -24.07
N HIS A 219 -49.41 25.24 -24.58
CA HIS A 219 -49.51 25.97 -25.85
C HIS A 219 -48.19 26.65 -26.27
N GLY A 220 -47.91 26.65 -27.59
CA GLY A 220 -47.40 27.76 -28.43
C GLY A 220 -46.02 28.38 -28.12
N LEU A 221 -45.10 28.64 -29.06
CA LEU A 221 -45.24 29.10 -30.44
C LEU A 221 -44.12 28.59 -31.35
N VAL A 222 -44.50 28.53 -32.62
CA VAL A 222 -43.84 27.99 -33.81
C VAL A 222 -42.85 28.99 -34.42
N CYS A 223 -41.74 28.49 -34.99
CA CYS A 223 -41.26 28.91 -36.31
C CYS A 223 -40.58 27.72 -37.01
N ARG A 224 -41.13 27.31 -38.16
CA ARG A 224 -40.68 26.35 -39.19
C ARG A 224 -40.85 27.08 -40.55
N PRO A 225 -40.38 26.62 -41.73
CA PRO A 225 -39.34 25.66 -42.14
C PRO A 225 -38.41 26.32 -43.24
N PRO A 226 -37.70 25.63 -44.18
CA PRO A 226 -38.28 24.71 -45.19
C PRO A 226 -37.56 23.36 -45.36
N LEU A 227 -38.28 22.46 -46.02
CA LEU A 227 -37.96 21.07 -46.33
C LEU A 227 -36.86 20.90 -47.41
N ALA A 228 -36.07 19.83 -47.29
CA ALA A 228 -35.53 19.09 -48.42
C ALA A 228 -35.48 17.58 -48.10
N LYS A 229 -35.81 16.75 -49.10
CA LYS A 229 -36.16 15.33 -49.04
C LYS A 229 -34.93 14.41 -48.83
N PRO A 230 -35.11 13.15 -48.37
CA PRO A 230 -34.04 12.14 -48.37
C PRO A 230 -33.87 11.55 -49.77
N ILE A 231 -32.62 11.43 -50.23
CA ILE A 231 -32.25 10.69 -51.44
C ILE A 231 -31.38 9.51 -51.01
N GLU A 232 -31.81 8.31 -51.40
CA GLU A 232 -31.05 7.04 -51.40
C GLU A 232 -30.00 7.01 -52.52
N SER A 233 -28.86 6.33 -52.29
CA SER A 233 -27.97 5.72 -53.30
C SER A 233 -26.72 5.19 -52.58
N THR A 234 -26.55 3.89 -52.30
CA THR A 234 -25.87 2.87 -53.13
C THR A 234 -24.48 3.25 -53.69
N SER A 235 -23.51 2.33 -53.51
CA SER A 235 -22.24 2.09 -54.26
C SER A 235 -21.10 1.84 -53.25
N GLU A 236 -20.74 0.58 -52.96
CA GLU A 236 -19.82 -0.33 -53.68
C GLU A 236 -18.43 -0.37 -53.01
N TRP A 237 -18.05 -1.57 -52.55
CA TRP A 237 -16.67 -1.96 -52.27
C TRP A 237 -16.28 -2.97 -53.35
N PRO A 238 -15.10 -2.86 -54.00
CA PRO A 238 -14.73 -3.79 -55.05
C PRO A 238 -14.24 -5.12 -54.47
N ASP A 239 -14.83 -6.17 -55.00
CA ASP A 239 -14.49 -7.57 -54.88
C ASP A 239 -13.37 -7.91 -55.89
N SER A 240 -12.41 -8.76 -55.53
CA SER A 240 -11.70 -9.55 -56.54
C SER A 240 -11.24 -10.88 -55.95
N ASN A 241 -11.83 -11.94 -56.49
CA ASN A 241 -11.60 -13.32 -56.12
C ASN A 241 -10.96 -14.04 -57.32
N LYS A 242 -9.78 -14.64 -57.09
CA LYS A 242 -9.28 -15.94 -57.64
C LYS A 242 -8.76 -16.01 -59.10
N PRO A 243 -7.86 -16.98 -59.45
CA PRO A 243 -7.97 -18.39 -59.10
C PRO A 243 -6.71 -19.17 -58.65
N ARG A 244 -7.03 -20.35 -58.14
CA ARG A 244 -6.24 -21.47 -57.62
C ARG A 244 -5.59 -22.26 -58.77
N THR A 245 -4.32 -22.61 -58.63
CA THR A 245 -3.65 -23.69 -59.39
C THR A 245 -2.90 -24.62 -58.45
N THR A 246 -3.33 -25.88 -58.50
CA THR A 246 -2.56 -27.14 -58.39
C THR A 246 -1.48 -27.31 -57.31
N GLU A 247 -1.79 -28.22 -56.41
CA GLU A 247 -0.94 -28.88 -55.43
C GLU A 247 0.15 -29.72 -56.09
N THR A 248 1.39 -29.59 -55.61
CA THR A 248 2.41 -30.65 -55.63
C THR A 248 3.14 -30.63 -54.28
N PRO A 249 3.28 -31.78 -53.59
CA PRO A 249 3.70 -31.80 -52.19
C PRO A 249 5.22 -31.67 -52.06
N LEU A 250 5.68 -30.70 -51.28
CA LEU A 250 7.05 -30.65 -50.78
C LEU A 250 7.05 -31.08 -49.32
N THR A 251 7.58 -32.29 -49.12
CA THR A 251 8.00 -32.89 -47.86
C THR A 251 8.73 -31.88 -46.96
N PRO A 252 8.31 -31.73 -45.69
CA PRO A 252 9.12 -31.04 -44.70
C PRO A 252 10.34 -31.91 -44.38
N HIS A 253 11.54 -31.41 -44.68
CA HIS A 253 12.77 -31.97 -44.13
C HIS A 253 12.69 -31.93 -42.60
N ALA A 254 12.66 -33.11 -42.00
CA ALA A 254 12.86 -33.30 -40.58
C ALA A 254 14.26 -32.81 -40.20
N ILE A 255 14.33 -31.68 -39.49
CA ILE A 255 15.47 -31.38 -38.63
C ILE A 255 15.18 -32.09 -37.31
N PRO A 256 16.05 -33.00 -36.83
CA PRO A 256 15.79 -33.75 -35.62
C PRO A 256 15.76 -32.81 -34.41
N SER A 257 14.58 -32.69 -33.82
CA SER A 257 14.43 -32.26 -32.42
C SER A 257 15.31 -33.19 -31.56
N PRO A 258 16.19 -32.67 -30.69
CA PRO A 258 16.70 -33.52 -29.63
C PRO A 258 15.50 -33.91 -28.76
N THR A 259 15.10 -35.17 -28.86
CA THR A 259 14.25 -35.86 -27.92
C THR A 259 14.97 -35.85 -26.58
N THR A 260 14.81 -34.78 -25.82
CA THR A 260 14.97 -34.82 -24.38
C THR A 260 13.56 -34.77 -23.86
N SER A 261 13.05 -35.91 -23.38
CA SER A 261 11.94 -35.95 -22.42
C SER A 261 12.12 -34.78 -21.44
N PRO A 262 11.05 -34.15 -20.94
CA PRO A 262 11.19 -33.22 -19.83
C PRO A 262 11.81 -34.03 -18.69
N ALA A 263 13.12 -33.89 -18.54
CA ALA A 263 13.84 -34.41 -17.42
C ALA A 263 13.18 -33.74 -16.23
N ALA A 264 12.59 -34.58 -15.38
CA ALA A 264 12.08 -34.17 -14.09
C ALA A 264 13.05 -33.16 -13.48
N LEU A 265 12.48 -32.07 -12.98
CA LEU A 265 13.14 -31.08 -12.14
C LEU A 265 14.18 -31.79 -11.26
N PRO A 266 15.42 -31.27 -11.13
CA PRO A 266 16.37 -31.87 -10.21
C PRO A 266 15.76 -31.85 -8.81
N ALA A 267 15.36 -33.03 -8.34
CA ALA A 267 14.80 -33.32 -7.03
C ALA A 267 15.90 -33.24 -5.94
N SER A 268 16.55 -32.09 -5.87
CA SER A 268 17.68 -31.76 -5.01
C SER A 268 17.67 -30.24 -4.88
N MET A 269 16.73 -29.66 -4.13
CA MET A 269 16.88 -29.39 -2.69
C MET A 269 15.50 -29.25 -2.00
N SER A 270 14.50 -30.01 -2.44
CA SER A 270 13.12 -29.90 -1.94
C SER A 270 12.88 -30.52 -0.54
N GLY A 271 13.88 -31.14 0.07
CA GLY A 271 13.70 -32.00 1.25
C GLY A 271 13.89 -31.35 2.62
N GLU A 272 14.80 -30.38 2.77
CA GLU A 272 15.21 -29.88 4.10
C GLU A 272 14.70 -28.48 4.46
N LEU A 273 14.31 -27.65 3.48
CA LEU A 273 13.95 -26.24 3.71
C LEU A 273 12.47 -25.98 4.02
N LEU A 274 11.59 -26.96 3.79
CA LEU A 274 10.13 -26.85 4.02
C LEU A 274 9.65 -27.37 5.39
N LEU A 275 10.55 -27.64 6.34
CA LEU A 275 10.18 -28.20 7.66
C LEU A 275 9.40 -27.22 8.57
N ALA A 276 9.27 -25.95 8.19
CA ALA A 276 8.54 -24.92 8.95
C ALA A 276 7.17 -24.54 8.36
N LEU A 277 6.82 -25.05 7.17
CA LEU A 277 5.51 -24.86 6.58
C LEU A 277 4.64 -26.09 6.86
N PRO A 278 3.37 -25.93 7.24
CA PRO A 278 2.44 -27.05 7.27
C PRO A 278 2.43 -27.73 5.89
N ILE A 279 2.74 -29.04 5.83
CA ILE A 279 2.94 -29.80 4.57
C ILE A 279 1.79 -29.62 3.58
N HIS A 280 0.56 -29.47 4.08
CA HIS A 280 -0.65 -29.25 3.28
C HIS A 280 -0.74 -27.86 2.62
N LEU A 281 0.19 -26.94 2.88
CA LEU A 281 0.22 -25.58 2.33
C LEU A 281 1.41 -25.34 1.38
N ALA A 282 2.26 -26.34 1.14
CA ALA A 282 3.41 -26.21 0.25
C ALA A 282 3.00 -25.76 -1.16
N PHE A 283 1.84 -26.23 -1.65
CA PHE A 283 1.27 -25.86 -2.96
C PHE A 283 1.11 -24.35 -3.16
N LEU A 284 0.94 -23.57 -2.09
CA LEU A 284 0.79 -22.11 -2.19
C LEU A 284 2.06 -21.43 -2.70
N PHE A 285 3.22 -22.07 -2.56
CA PHE A 285 4.54 -21.50 -2.87
C PHE A 285 5.17 -22.11 -4.13
N GLU A 286 4.48 -23.04 -4.81
CA GLU A 286 4.94 -23.62 -6.08
C GLU A 286 4.94 -22.58 -7.21
N ASP A 287 3.98 -21.65 -7.18
CA ASP A 287 3.90 -20.55 -8.14
C ASP A 287 4.94 -19.47 -7.80
N CYS A 288 6.06 -19.47 -8.51
CA CYS A 288 7.07 -18.41 -8.46
C CYS A 288 6.83 -17.38 -9.58
N PRO A 289 6.31 -16.17 -9.29
CA PRO A 289 5.99 -15.16 -10.32
C PRO A 289 7.25 -14.42 -10.81
N LEU A 290 8.17 -15.17 -11.39
CA LEU A 290 9.42 -14.66 -11.96
C LEU A 290 9.21 -14.10 -13.37
N LEU A 291 9.92 -13.02 -13.67
CA LEU A 291 9.99 -12.49 -15.03
C LEU A 291 11.21 -13.05 -15.78
N PRO A 292 11.22 -12.99 -17.13
CA PRO A 292 12.38 -13.40 -17.91
C PRO A 292 13.67 -12.71 -17.46
N GLY A 293 14.71 -13.50 -17.21
CA GLY A 293 16.01 -13.02 -16.73
C GLY A 293 16.12 -12.87 -15.20
N GLU A 294 15.07 -13.19 -14.43
CA GLU A 294 15.15 -13.30 -12.98
C GLU A 294 15.69 -14.68 -12.57
N ASP A 295 16.55 -14.69 -11.55
CA ASP A 295 17.22 -15.89 -11.04
C ASP A 295 16.32 -16.62 -10.02
N PRO A 296 15.86 -17.85 -10.32
CA PRO A 296 15.02 -18.62 -9.40
C PRO A 296 15.69 -18.90 -8.06
N SER A 297 17.01 -19.12 -8.05
CA SER A 297 17.75 -19.46 -6.83
C SER A 297 17.74 -18.31 -5.81
N GLN A 298 17.79 -17.07 -6.29
CA GLN A 298 17.69 -15.88 -5.45
C GLN A 298 16.29 -15.73 -4.84
N TYR A 299 15.25 -16.06 -5.60
CA TYR A 299 13.88 -16.02 -5.10
C TYR A 299 13.68 -17.08 -4.01
N GLU A 300 14.13 -18.30 -4.27
CA GLU A 300 14.08 -19.41 -3.31
C GLU A 300 14.85 -19.07 -2.03
N ALA A 301 16.03 -18.43 -2.12
CA ALA A 301 16.79 -18.00 -0.96
C ALA A 301 16.03 -16.97 -0.10
N VAL A 302 15.34 -16.02 -0.72
CA VAL A 302 14.49 -15.04 -0.02
C VAL A 302 13.30 -15.72 0.63
N LEU A 303 12.62 -16.60 -0.09
CA LEU A 303 11.50 -17.39 0.41
C LEU A 303 11.93 -18.21 1.64
N ALA A 304 13.01 -18.98 1.53
CA ALA A 304 13.54 -19.82 2.60
C ALA A 304 13.89 -18.99 3.84
N SER A 305 14.57 -17.86 3.65
CA SER A 305 14.95 -16.96 4.74
C SER A 305 13.72 -16.40 5.48
N ILE A 306 12.70 -15.95 4.73
CA ILE A 306 11.47 -15.41 5.31
C ILE A 306 10.68 -16.50 6.04
N VAL A 307 10.51 -17.68 5.44
CA VAL A 307 9.80 -18.81 6.05
C VAL A 307 10.49 -19.25 7.34
N GLN A 308 11.83 -19.34 7.35
CA GLN A 308 12.61 -19.73 8.51
C GLN A 308 12.50 -18.72 9.66
N GLN A 309 12.43 -17.42 9.36
CA GLN A 309 12.30 -16.37 10.37
C GLN A 309 10.86 -16.23 10.89
N VAL A 310 9.88 -16.22 9.98
CA VAL A 310 8.47 -16.02 10.36
C VAL A 310 7.93 -17.28 11.04
N LYS A 311 8.23 -18.48 10.53
CA LYS A 311 7.67 -19.77 10.97
C LYS A 311 6.14 -19.71 11.06
N PRO A 312 5.44 -19.66 9.92
CA PRO A 312 3.99 -19.49 9.90
C PRO A 312 3.29 -20.66 10.61
N ARG A 313 2.37 -20.34 11.53
CA ARG A 313 1.72 -21.34 12.40
C ARG A 313 0.44 -21.92 11.81
N ASP A 314 -0.20 -21.18 10.91
CA ASP A 314 -1.47 -21.55 10.31
C ASP A 314 -1.61 -21.03 8.88
N VAL A 315 -2.74 -21.36 8.25
CA VAL A 315 -3.05 -20.99 6.86
C VAL A 315 -3.01 -19.49 6.62
N VAL A 316 -3.46 -18.69 7.57
CA VAL A 316 -3.52 -17.23 7.42
C VAL A 316 -2.11 -16.62 7.46
N GLU A 317 -1.25 -17.07 8.38
CA GLU A 317 0.15 -16.65 8.38
C GLU A 317 0.91 -17.13 7.14
N ALA A 318 0.61 -18.34 6.64
CA ALA A 318 1.22 -18.86 5.41
C ALA A 318 0.84 -18.00 4.18
N LEU A 319 -0.42 -17.61 4.05
CA LEU A 319 -0.86 -16.68 2.99
C LEU A 319 -0.15 -15.33 3.09
N TRP A 320 -0.04 -14.77 4.31
CA TRP A 320 0.69 -13.53 4.51
C TRP A 320 2.19 -13.66 4.20
N VAL A 321 2.81 -14.81 4.49
CA VAL A 321 4.21 -15.08 4.11
C VAL A 321 4.37 -15.14 2.59
N LYS A 322 3.43 -15.78 1.87
CA LYS A 322 3.42 -15.76 0.40
C LYS A 322 3.37 -14.33 -0.15
N ASP A 323 2.43 -13.53 0.34
CA ASP A 323 2.29 -12.13 -0.06
C ASP A 323 3.54 -11.32 0.31
N LEU A 324 4.12 -11.57 1.48
CA LEU A 324 5.34 -10.89 1.96
C LEU A 324 6.53 -11.14 1.03
N VAL A 325 6.77 -12.39 0.64
CA VAL A 325 7.83 -12.76 -0.31
C VAL A 325 7.59 -12.08 -1.67
N GLY A 326 6.34 -12.12 -2.15
CA GLY A 326 5.96 -11.45 -3.39
C GLY A 326 6.23 -9.94 -3.35
N LEU A 327 5.87 -9.26 -2.27
CA LEU A 327 6.09 -7.81 -2.08
C LEU A 327 7.56 -7.44 -1.99
N VAL A 328 8.38 -8.25 -1.30
CA VAL A 328 9.83 -8.06 -1.25
C VAL A 328 10.45 -8.19 -2.64
N TRP A 329 10.03 -9.21 -3.39
CA TRP A 329 10.53 -9.43 -4.75
C TRP A 329 10.06 -8.35 -5.72
N GLU A 330 8.81 -7.92 -5.64
CA GLU A 330 8.26 -6.80 -6.41
C GLU A 330 9.03 -5.51 -6.14
N ALA A 331 9.32 -5.18 -4.88
CA ALA A 331 10.11 -4.01 -4.51
C ALA A 331 11.54 -4.08 -5.08
N LYS A 332 12.21 -5.24 -5.01
CA LYS A 332 13.54 -5.45 -5.62
C LYS A 332 13.50 -5.20 -7.13
N ARG A 333 12.52 -5.79 -7.82
CA ARG A 333 12.32 -5.64 -9.27
C ARG A 333 12.09 -4.18 -9.65
N LEU A 334 11.20 -3.48 -8.95
CA LEU A 334 10.91 -2.07 -9.22
C LEU A 334 12.13 -1.17 -9.01
N ARG A 335 12.95 -1.43 -7.99
CA ARG A 335 14.21 -0.70 -7.75
C ARG A 335 15.22 -0.91 -8.88
N LEU A 336 15.30 -2.14 -9.43
CA LEU A 336 16.12 -2.41 -10.60
C LEU A 336 15.58 -1.67 -11.83
N TRP A 337 14.27 -1.71 -12.07
CA TRP A 337 13.66 -1.00 -13.20
C TRP A 337 13.84 0.51 -13.12
N ARG A 338 13.79 1.09 -11.92
CA ARG A 338 14.14 2.50 -11.69
C ARG A 338 15.53 2.82 -12.22
N GLN A 339 16.54 1.99 -11.91
CA GLN A 339 17.89 2.16 -12.43
C GLN A 339 17.92 2.03 -13.96
N ARG A 340 17.25 1.01 -14.53
CA ARG A 340 17.19 0.81 -15.98
C ARG A 340 16.53 1.96 -16.74
N ILE A 341 15.50 2.59 -16.18
CA ILE A 341 14.84 3.75 -16.78
C ILE A 341 15.82 4.93 -16.86
N VAL A 342 16.60 5.16 -15.81
CA VAL A 342 17.64 6.19 -15.81
C VAL A 342 18.73 5.84 -16.83
N ASP A 343 19.20 4.59 -16.83
CA ASP A 343 20.23 4.13 -17.77
C ASP A 343 19.81 4.32 -19.24
N GLN A 344 18.57 3.97 -19.59
CA GLN A 344 18.02 4.16 -20.93
C GLN A 344 17.88 5.65 -21.29
N ALA A 345 17.54 6.50 -20.33
CA ALA A 345 17.38 7.93 -20.55
C ALA A 345 18.69 8.70 -20.69
N ARG A 346 19.83 8.12 -20.28
CA ARG A 346 21.16 8.73 -20.43
C ARG A 346 21.49 9.05 -21.89
N LEU A 347 21.04 8.23 -22.83
CA LEU A 347 21.24 8.47 -24.25
C LEU A 347 20.57 9.79 -24.69
N GLN A 348 19.27 9.91 -24.44
CA GLN A 348 18.47 11.09 -24.77
C GLN A 348 18.99 12.34 -24.05
N ALA A 349 19.45 12.18 -22.82
CA ALA A 349 20.04 13.26 -22.03
C ALA A 349 21.35 13.77 -22.63
N ALA A 350 22.25 12.86 -23.02
CA ALA A 350 23.52 13.24 -23.65
C ALA A 350 23.28 13.96 -24.98
N GLU A 351 22.39 13.42 -25.83
CA GLU A 351 21.99 14.05 -27.09
C GLU A 351 21.46 15.48 -26.88
N ALA A 352 20.54 15.66 -25.93
CA ALA A 352 19.92 16.95 -25.63
C ALA A 352 20.92 18.01 -25.12
N LEU A 353 21.99 17.59 -24.42
CA LEU A 353 23.00 18.50 -23.89
C LEU A 353 24.05 18.90 -24.93
N ILE A 354 24.43 17.96 -25.81
CA ILE A 354 25.46 18.14 -26.84
C ILE A 354 24.91 18.89 -28.06
N LYS A 355 23.66 18.63 -28.47
CA LYS A 355 23.05 19.20 -29.68
C LYS A 355 23.21 20.73 -29.77
N PRO A 356 22.91 21.54 -28.74
CA PRO A 356 23.06 23.00 -28.84
C PRO A 356 24.51 23.47 -29.01
N VAL A 357 25.50 22.70 -28.53
CA VAL A 357 26.93 23.02 -28.74
C VAL A 357 27.30 22.79 -30.19
N LEU A 358 26.82 21.69 -30.78
CA LEU A 358 27.05 21.40 -32.19
C LEU A 358 26.38 22.44 -33.10
N GLU A 359 25.15 22.85 -32.78
CA GLU A 359 24.45 23.92 -33.49
C GLU A 359 25.19 25.27 -33.40
N ALA A 360 25.77 25.60 -32.26
CA ALA A 360 26.54 26.84 -32.09
C ALA A 360 27.91 26.81 -32.80
N GLN A 361 28.51 25.63 -32.93
CA GLN A 361 29.79 25.44 -33.63
C GLN A 361 29.62 25.38 -35.15
N ASP A 362 28.44 24.98 -35.62
CA ASP A 362 28.16 24.92 -37.03
C ASP A 362 28.02 26.33 -37.62
N LYS A 363 28.96 26.68 -38.49
CA LYS A 363 28.97 27.96 -39.24
C LYS A 363 28.39 27.79 -40.64
N SER A 364 27.96 26.58 -41.00
CA SER A 364 27.40 26.28 -42.31
C SER A 364 25.98 26.81 -42.43
N ALA A 365 25.75 27.72 -43.39
CA ALA A 365 24.41 28.21 -43.72
C ALA A 365 23.53 27.15 -44.42
N PHE A 366 24.09 25.98 -44.78
CA PHE A 366 23.48 24.99 -45.68
C PHE A 366 23.32 23.59 -45.08
N GLN A 367 23.78 23.32 -43.86
CA GLN A 367 23.54 22.02 -43.22
C GLN A 367 22.10 21.97 -42.67
N GLY A 368 21.37 20.92 -43.06
CA GLY A 368 20.02 20.69 -42.58
C GLY A 368 20.03 20.27 -41.11
N ILE A 369 19.04 20.74 -40.34
CA ILE A 369 18.82 20.41 -38.92
C ILE A 369 18.96 18.89 -38.63
N SER A 370 18.56 18.05 -39.59
CA SER A 370 18.65 16.58 -39.51
C SER A 370 20.08 16.02 -39.42
N GLU A 371 21.09 16.69 -39.97
CA GLU A 371 22.47 16.17 -39.96
C GLU A 371 23.14 16.37 -38.59
N ILE A 372 22.85 17.49 -37.94
CA ILE A 372 23.30 17.79 -36.57
C ILE A 372 22.66 16.81 -35.58
N GLU A 373 21.36 16.55 -35.73
CA GLU A 373 20.63 15.58 -34.90
C GLU A 373 21.25 14.18 -35.02
N ARG A 374 21.53 13.72 -36.24
CA ARG A 374 22.20 12.44 -36.47
C ARG A 374 23.57 12.38 -35.80
N LYS A 375 24.38 13.43 -35.97
CA LYS A 375 25.72 13.51 -35.36
C LYS A 375 25.66 13.52 -33.83
N ALA A 376 24.70 14.23 -33.24
CA ALA A 376 24.49 14.26 -31.79
C ALA A 376 24.11 12.86 -31.26
N CYS A 377 23.19 12.17 -31.95
CA CYS A 377 22.76 10.82 -31.61
C CYS A 377 23.93 9.81 -31.71
N ASP A 378 24.71 9.85 -32.79
CA ASP A 378 25.86 8.96 -33.00
C ASP A 378 26.95 9.15 -31.93
N LEU A 379 27.23 10.39 -31.53
CA LEU A 379 28.16 10.71 -30.45
C LEU A 379 27.63 10.24 -29.10
N ALA A 380 26.35 10.49 -28.80
CA ALA A 380 25.72 10.06 -27.55
C ALA A 380 25.69 8.53 -27.42
N LEU A 381 25.37 7.80 -28.50
CA LEU A 381 25.44 6.33 -28.56
C LEU A 381 26.86 5.82 -28.35
N SER A 382 27.85 6.44 -29.00
CA SER A 382 29.26 6.02 -28.88
C SER A 382 29.81 6.27 -27.48
N TRP A 383 29.43 7.38 -26.83
CA TRP A 383 29.73 7.66 -25.43
C TRP A 383 29.08 6.63 -24.49
N LEU A 384 27.81 6.28 -24.72
CA LEU A 384 27.10 5.29 -23.89
C LEU A 384 27.74 3.89 -23.99
N ASN A 385 28.24 3.53 -25.16
CA ASN A 385 28.97 2.28 -25.40
C ASN A 385 30.42 2.29 -24.87
N GLY A 386 30.89 3.41 -24.31
CA GLY A 386 32.21 3.50 -23.69
C GLY A 386 33.38 3.58 -24.66
N LYS A 387 33.17 4.05 -25.89
CA LYS A 387 34.29 4.27 -26.82
C LYS A 387 35.12 5.47 -26.37
N ALA A 388 36.41 5.25 -26.11
CA ALA A 388 37.27 6.24 -25.45
C ALA A 388 37.43 7.57 -26.23
N ALA A 389 37.55 7.51 -27.56
CA ALA A 389 37.77 8.70 -28.39
C ALA A 389 36.52 9.61 -28.45
N GLU A 390 35.36 9.00 -28.68
CA GLU A 390 34.08 9.70 -28.71
C GLU A 390 33.68 10.17 -27.31
N ALA A 391 34.03 9.41 -26.25
CA ALA A 391 33.78 9.85 -24.89
C ALA A 391 34.54 11.13 -24.52
N ALA A 392 35.82 11.23 -24.87
CA ALA A 392 36.60 12.46 -24.69
C ALA A 392 36.03 13.64 -25.50
N THR A 393 35.49 13.35 -26.69
CA THR A 393 34.82 14.36 -27.53
C THR A 393 33.54 14.88 -26.85
N VAL A 394 32.70 14.00 -26.34
CA VAL A 394 31.48 14.36 -25.60
C VAL A 394 31.82 15.17 -24.34
N GLU A 395 32.82 14.75 -23.58
CA GLU A 395 33.26 15.49 -22.38
C GLU A 395 33.76 16.89 -22.73
N THR A 396 34.51 17.04 -23.82
CA THR A 396 34.97 18.35 -24.30
C THR A 396 33.79 19.25 -24.69
N LEU A 397 32.78 18.69 -25.38
CA LEU A 397 31.58 19.45 -25.76
C LEU A 397 30.76 19.89 -24.54
N LEU A 398 30.65 19.03 -23.51
CA LEU A 398 30.00 19.37 -22.25
C LEU A 398 30.77 20.46 -21.48
N GLN A 399 32.09 20.33 -21.39
CA GLN A 399 32.95 21.32 -20.73
C GLN A 399 32.87 22.70 -21.38
N GLY A 400 32.64 22.77 -22.69
CA GLY A 400 32.38 24.02 -23.41
C GLY A 400 31.18 24.82 -22.86
N ARG A 401 30.28 24.17 -22.10
CA ARG A 401 29.16 24.79 -21.39
C ARG A 401 29.29 24.77 -19.86
N GLY A 402 30.45 24.37 -19.34
CA GLY A 402 30.66 24.16 -17.90
C GLY A 402 29.88 22.96 -17.34
N LEU A 403 29.50 22.00 -18.20
CA LEU A 403 28.75 20.81 -17.82
C LEU A 403 29.68 19.60 -17.66
N THR A 404 29.20 18.61 -16.90
CA THR A 404 29.89 17.38 -16.55
C THR A 404 29.03 16.16 -16.90
N THR A 405 29.60 14.96 -16.74
CA THR A 405 28.84 13.70 -16.88
C THR A 405 27.75 13.56 -15.82
N ALA A 406 27.88 14.20 -14.66
CA ALA A 406 26.82 14.24 -13.65
C ALA A 406 25.59 15.01 -14.13
N ASP A 407 25.77 16.05 -14.95
CA ASP A 407 24.67 16.82 -15.55
C ASP A 407 23.90 16.00 -16.58
N VAL A 408 24.58 15.07 -17.27
CA VAL A 408 23.90 14.09 -18.14
C VAL A 408 22.97 13.20 -17.32
N ILE A 409 23.41 12.75 -16.14
CA ILE A 409 22.58 11.95 -15.24
C ILE A 409 21.41 12.79 -14.72
N ALA A 410 21.67 14.02 -14.26
CA ALA A 410 20.63 14.93 -13.80
C ALA A 410 19.58 15.20 -14.89
N LYS A 411 20.02 15.40 -16.14
CA LYS A 411 19.13 15.58 -17.28
C LYS A 411 18.34 14.32 -17.61
N ALA A 412 18.94 13.13 -17.48
CA ALA A 412 18.23 11.86 -17.63
C ALA A 412 17.11 11.69 -16.59
N PHE A 413 17.38 12.10 -15.34
CA PHE A 413 16.37 12.17 -14.28
C PHE A 413 15.25 13.15 -14.63
N GLU A 414 15.58 14.37 -15.06
CA GLU A 414 14.60 15.40 -15.46
C GLU A 414 13.67 14.88 -16.58
N LEU A 415 14.24 14.25 -17.61
CA LEU A 415 13.48 13.71 -18.76
C LEU A 415 12.49 12.60 -18.37
N ARG A 416 12.80 11.81 -17.33
CA ARG A 416 11.98 10.67 -16.91
C ARG A 416 11.32 10.85 -15.54
N LEU A 417 11.35 12.06 -14.99
CA LEU A 417 10.87 12.33 -13.63
C LEU A 417 9.45 11.77 -13.37
N PRO A 418 8.46 11.94 -14.26
CA PRO A 418 7.11 11.40 -14.02
C PRO A 418 7.07 9.87 -13.93
N ASP A 419 7.93 9.17 -14.68
CA ASP A 419 7.98 7.71 -14.68
C ASP A 419 8.75 7.19 -13.46
N LEU A 420 9.83 7.88 -13.07
CA LEU A 420 10.57 7.57 -11.84
C LEU A 420 9.69 7.75 -10.61
N GLU A 421 8.93 8.85 -10.51
CA GLU A 421 7.98 9.06 -9.43
C GLU A 421 6.91 7.97 -9.36
N ARG A 422 6.43 7.47 -10.51
CA ARG A 422 5.46 6.37 -10.55
C ARG A 422 6.07 5.10 -9.98
N VAL A 423 7.29 4.75 -10.41
CA VAL A 423 8.00 3.58 -9.90
C VAL A 423 8.28 3.73 -8.40
N ASP A 424 8.73 4.89 -7.95
CA ASP A 424 9.00 5.16 -6.52
C ASP A 424 7.72 5.04 -5.68
N ARG A 425 6.57 5.50 -6.18
CA ARG A 425 5.27 5.28 -5.52
C ARG A 425 4.89 3.79 -5.46
N MET A 426 5.18 3.01 -6.50
CA MET A 426 4.94 1.57 -6.50
C MET A 426 5.84 0.85 -5.49
N VAL A 427 7.13 1.21 -5.43
CA VAL A 427 8.08 0.70 -4.41
C VAL A 427 7.56 1.01 -3.02
N MET A 428 7.18 2.26 -2.75
CA MET A 428 6.65 2.68 -1.46
C MET A 428 5.36 1.93 -1.11
N ASN A 429 4.48 1.66 -2.07
CA ASN A 429 3.28 0.85 -1.85
C ASN A 429 3.63 -0.59 -1.46
N ALA A 430 4.55 -1.23 -2.19
CA ALA A 430 5.01 -2.59 -1.88
C ALA A 430 5.63 -2.67 -0.47
N ASP A 431 6.51 -1.72 -0.12
CA ASP A 431 7.12 -1.64 1.22
C ASP A 431 6.08 -1.39 2.32
N ASN A 432 5.11 -0.48 2.10
CA ASN A 432 4.05 -0.21 3.08
C ASN A 432 3.15 -1.43 3.31
N ARG A 433 2.83 -2.17 2.25
CA ARG A 433 2.07 -3.43 2.35
C ARG A 433 2.86 -4.49 3.09
N ARG A 434 4.16 -4.64 2.80
CA ARG A 434 5.08 -5.55 3.50
C ARG A 434 5.08 -5.27 5.01
N ASP A 435 5.29 -4.02 5.39
CA ASP A 435 5.35 -3.61 6.79
C ASP A 435 4.00 -3.79 7.50
N THR A 436 2.90 -3.61 6.76
CA THR A 436 1.55 -3.87 7.27
C THR A 436 1.30 -5.36 7.54
N LEU A 437 1.78 -6.25 6.67
CA LEU A 437 1.70 -7.69 6.88
C LEU A 437 2.53 -8.14 8.08
N LEU A 438 3.77 -7.64 8.22
CA LEU A 438 4.63 -7.94 9.37
C LEU A 438 3.98 -7.52 10.69
N ARG A 439 3.47 -6.28 10.77
CA ARG A 439 2.68 -5.81 11.93
C ARG A 439 1.39 -6.62 12.14
N GLY A 440 0.80 -7.16 11.08
CA GLY A 440 -0.35 -8.05 11.14
C GLY A 440 -0.02 -9.35 11.85
N ILE A 441 1.09 -9.99 11.46
CA ILE A 441 1.60 -11.23 12.07
C ILE A 441 1.91 -10.99 13.55
N GLU A 442 2.66 -9.95 13.88
CA GLU A 442 3.02 -9.61 15.26
C GLU A 442 1.79 -9.40 16.15
N ARG A 443 0.83 -8.59 15.69
CA ARG A 443 -0.41 -8.32 16.44
C ARG A 443 -1.23 -9.58 16.65
N ARG A 444 -1.35 -10.43 15.63
CA ARG A 444 -2.11 -11.68 15.72
C ARG A 444 -1.51 -12.63 16.74
N ARG A 445 -0.18 -12.76 16.76
CA ARG A 445 0.55 -13.57 17.75
C ARG A 445 0.42 -13.00 19.16
N ALA A 446 0.50 -11.68 19.32
CA ALA A 446 0.31 -11.02 20.60
C ALA A 446 -1.10 -11.24 21.16
N SER A 447 -2.14 -11.06 20.32
CA SER A 447 -3.54 -11.30 20.69
C SER A 447 -3.78 -12.75 21.09
N LEU A 448 -3.27 -13.72 20.31
CA LEU A 448 -3.39 -15.14 20.65
C LEU A 448 -2.72 -15.45 21.99
N GLY A 449 -1.52 -14.88 22.24
CA GLY A 449 -0.84 -15.03 23.52
C GLY A 449 -1.62 -14.44 24.69
N GLN A 450 -2.30 -13.30 24.51
CA GLN A 450 -3.17 -12.71 25.52
C GLN A 450 -4.39 -13.60 25.80
N SER A 451 -5.07 -14.09 24.76
CA SER A 451 -6.23 -14.97 24.90
C SER A 451 -5.89 -16.29 25.62
N LEU A 452 -4.74 -16.90 25.31
CA LEU A 452 -4.29 -18.12 25.99
C LEU A 452 -3.96 -17.88 27.47
N ARG A 453 -3.36 -16.73 27.81
CA ARG A 453 -3.11 -16.36 29.22
C ARG A 453 -4.42 -16.10 29.99
N ALA A 454 -5.38 -15.42 29.38
CA ALA A 454 -6.68 -15.20 29.99
C ALA A 454 -7.40 -16.53 30.27
N ALA A 455 -7.47 -17.42 29.27
CA ALA A 455 -8.07 -18.75 29.43
C ALA A 455 -7.34 -19.60 30.48
N SER A 456 -6.00 -19.51 30.55
CA SER A 456 -5.23 -20.23 31.58
C SER A 456 -5.53 -19.70 32.99
N ASN A 457 -5.66 -18.37 33.16
CA ASN A 457 -6.01 -17.78 34.46
C ASN A 457 -7.44 -18.18 34.87
N ASP A 458 -8.39 -18.18 33.94
CA ASP A 458 -9.77 -18.62 34.19
C ASP A 458 -9.85 -20.08 34.68
N ILE A 459 -8.97 -20.96 34.18
CA ILE A 459 -8.88 -22.36 34.63
C ILE A 459 -8.28 -22.48 36.03
N ILE A 460 -7.26 -21.66 36.36
CA ILE A 460 -6.59 -21.68 37.66
C ILE A 460 -7.51 -21.12 38.77
N ASP A 461 -8.37 -20.15 38.44
CA ASP A 461 -9.29 -19.51 39.41
C ASP A 461 -10.53 -20.35 39.75
N VAL A 462 -10.66 -21.57 39.21
CA VAL A 462 -11.68 -22.54 39.66
C VAL A 462 -11.29 -23.06 41.05
N LYS A 463 -11.80 -22.40 42.10
CA LYS A 463 -11.69 -22.88 43.48
C LYS A 463 -12.25 -24.31 43.57
N PRO A 464 -11.53 -25.27 44.19
CA PRO A 464 -12.10 -26.59 44.44
C PRO A 464 -13.32 -26.42 45.35
N HIS A 465 -14.49 -26.85 44.90
CA HIS A 465 -15.65 -27.00 45.77
C HIS A 465 -15.24 -27.97 46.89
N SER A 466 -15.20 -27.45 48.12
CA SER A 466 -15.12 -28.26 49.33
C SER A 466 -16.31 -29.21 49.34
N ALA A 467 -16.09 -30.48 49.00
CA ALA A 467 -17.08 -31.52 49.15
C ALA A 467 -17.45 -31.63 50.64
N ASP A 468 -18.73 -31.42 50.92
CA ASP A 468 -19.33 -31.51 52.25
C ASP A 468 -19.03 -32.87 52.90
N ALA A 469 -18.26 -32.82 53.98
CA ALA A 469 -18.08 -33.93 54.90
C ALA A 469 -19.34 -34.10 55.76
N ARG A 470 -20.41 -34.70 55.23
CA ARG A 470 -21.52 -35.24 56.04
C ARG A 470 -22.15 -36.46 55.37
N SER A 471 -21.78 -37.65 55.87
CA SER A 471 -22.67 -38.78 56.20
C SER A 471 -21.98 -40.14 56.02
N VAL A 472 -21.20 -40.59 57.00
CA VAL A 472 -20.95 -42.02 57.24
C VAL A 472 -21.03 -42.28 58.73
N SER A 473 -22.24 -42.44 59.24
CA SER A 473 -22.50 -43.06 60.55
C SER A 473 -23.96 -43.48 60.59
N GLN A 474 -24.25 -44.63 59.98
CA GLN A 474 -25.37 -45.51 60.33
C GLN A 474 -25.26 -46.76 59.46
N LEU A 475 -24.71 -47.83 60.03
CA LEU A 475 -25.01 -49.24 59.75
C LEU A 475 -24.15 -50.08 60.70
N SER A 476 -24.56 -50.09 61.97
CA SER A 476 -24.16 -51.08 62.96
C SER A 476 -25.30 -51.26 63.95
N SER A 477 -26.28 -52.07 63.57
CA SER A 477 -27.20 -52.83 64.43
C SER A 477 -27.95 -53.84 63.57
#